data_AF-A0A953PER1-F1
#
_entry.id   AF-A0A953PER1-F1
#
_cell.length_a   1.000
_cell.length_b   1.000
_cell.length_c   1.000
_cell.angle_alpha   90.00
_cell.angle_beta   90.00
_cell.angle_gamma   90.00
#
_symmetry.space_group_name_H-M   'P 1'
#
loop_
_entity.id
_entity.type
_entity.pdbx_description
1 polymer ?
#
loop_
_entity_poly.entity_id
_entity_poly.type
_entity_poly.pdbx_seq_one_letter_code
_entity_poly.pdbx_strand_id
1 'polypeptide(L)'
;MQSYRTVISSKGQVVIPAELREQFGLDQGTPATWTEEEGRLVLTPMTERRIREIRGFLKPAPGEPSAFEALFEERERERKRENQ
;
A
#
# COMPACT_ATOMS: atom_id res chain seq x y z
N MET A 1 17.37 -17.59 -11.84
CA MET A 1 16.07 -16.91 -12.02
C MET A 1 15.08 -17.96 -12.47
N GLN A 2 14.03 -18.23 -11.70
CA GLN A 2 13.01 -19.21 -12.10
C GLN A 2 12.09 -18.56 -13.14
N SER A 3 11.78 -19.29 -14.20
CA SER A 3 10.89 -18.83 -15.28
C SER A 3 9.68 -19.75 -15.33
N TYR A 4 8.48 -19.15 -15.37
CA TYR A 4 7.22 -19.87 -15.46
C TYR A 4 6.55 -19.49 -16.77
N ARG A 5 6.13 -20.49 -17.56
CA ARG A 5 5.40 -20.27 -18.81
C ARG A 5 3.91 -20.34 -18.53
N THR A 6 3.18 -19.28 -18.89
CA THR A 6 1.72 -19.23 -18.77
C THR A 6 1.12 -18.83 -20.11
N VAL A 7 -0.12 -19.24 -20.36
CA VAL A 7 -0.89 -18.80 -21.54
C VAL A 7 -1.95 -17.81 -21.07
N ILE A 8 -2.18 -16.77 -21.87
CA ILE A 8 -3.26 -15.83 -21.64
C ILE A 8 -4.58 -16.51 -22.01
N SER A 9 -5.52 -16.56 -21.07
CA SER A 9 -6.84 -17.14 -21.32
C SER A 9 -7.62 -16.33 -22.35
N SER A 10 -8.71 -16.88 -22.87
CA SER A 10 -9.62 -16.16 -23.80
C SER A 10 -10.17 -14.85 -23.22
N LYS A 11 -10.16 -14.69 -21.89
CA LYS A 11 -10.61 -13.49 -21.19
C LYS A 11 -9.46 -12.54 -20.82
N GLY A 12 -8.24 -12.79 -21.32
CA GLY A 12 -7.08 -11.95 -21.01
C GLY A 12 -6.44 -12.23 -19.65
N GLN A 13 -6.76 -13.35 -18.99
CA GLN A 13 -6.25 -13.65 -17.65
C GLN A 13 -4.98 -14.50 -17.73
N VAL A 14 -4.03 -14.24 -16.82
CA VAL A 14 -2.85 -15.09 -16.59
C VAL A 14 -2.99 -15.80 -15.25
N VAL A 15 -2.65 -17.08 -15.21
CA VAL A 15 -2.68 -17.88 -13.98
C VAL A 15 -1.35 -17.70 -13.25
N ILE A 16 -1.40 -17.39 -11.96
CA ILE A 16 -0.21 -17.32 -11.11
C ILE A 16 0.12 -18.73 -10.60
N PRO A 17 1.30 -19.29 -10.94
CA PRO A 17 1.79 -20.58 -10.42
C PRO A 17 1.71 -20.68 -8.89
N ALA A 18 1.52 -21.89 -8.39
CA ALA A 18 1.31 -22.13 -6.95
C ALA A 18 2.50 -21.65 -6.10
N GLU A 19 3.71 -21.89 -6.60
CA GLU A 19 4.97 -21.52 -5.96
C GLU A 19 5.10 -20.00 -5.81
N LEU A 20 4.68 -19.24 -6.83
CA LEU A 20 4.67 -17.78 -6.76
C LEU A 20 3.55 -17.27 -5.83
N ARG A 21 2.39 -17.93 -5.78
CA ARG A 21 1.34 -17.56 -4.83
C ARG A 21 1.80 -17.72 -3.39
N GLU A 22 2.46 -18.83 -3.06
CA GLU A 22 2.99 -19.08 -1.73
C GLU A 22 4.12 -18.09 -1.37
N GLN A 23 5.09 -17.90 -2.27
CA GLN A 23 6.22 -17.01 -2.04
C GLN A 23 5.80 -15.56 -1.77
N PHE A 24 4.78 -15.07 -2.49
CA PHE A 24 4.30 -13.69 -2.37
C PHE A 24 3.09 -13.53 -1.43
N GLY A 25 2.59 -14.61 -0.84
CA GLY A 25 1.40 -14.59 0.04
C GLY A 25 0.15 -14.08 -0.69
N LEU A 26 -0.10 -14.62 -1.88
CA LEU A 26 -1.23 -14.25 -2.73
C LEU A 26 -2.42 -15.17 -2.47
N ASP A 27 -3.28 -14.73 -1.55
CA ASP A 27 -4.52 -15.41 -1.22
C ASP A 27 -5.68 -14.95 -2.11
N GLN A 28 -6.76 -15.74 -2.14
CA GLN A 28 -7.98 -15.35 -2.83
C GLN A 28 -8.50 -14.02 -2.29
N GLY A 29 -8.79 -13.08 -3.20
CA GLY A 29 -9.28 -11.75 -2.83
C GLY A 29 -8.18 -10.73 -2.52
N THR A 30 -6.90 -11.11 -2.57
CA THR A 30 -5.77 -10.16 -2.43
C THR A 30 -5.86 -9.09 -3.52
N PRO A 31 -6.02 -7.80 -3.18
CA PRO A 31 -6.00 -6.73 -4.16
C PRO A 31 -4.60 -6.61 -4.77
N ALA A 32 -4.51 -6.31 -6.06
CA ALA A 32 -3.25 -6.10 -6.73
C ALA A 32 -3.39 -5.06 -7.85
N THR A 33 -2.30 -4.36 -8.13
CA THR A 33 -2.24 -3.31 -9.15
C THR A 33 -1.22 -3.68 -10.20
N TRP A 34 -1.59 -3.54 -11.47
CA TRP A 34 -0.67 -3.61 -12.59
C TRP A 34 -0.07 -2.24 -12.86
N THR A 35 1.24 -2.18 -13.02
CA THR A 35 1.97 -1.01 -13.51
C THR A 35 2.83 -1.41 -14.70
N GLU A 36 3.11 -0.45 -15.59
CA GLU A 36 4.11 -0.62 -16.63
C GLU A 36 5.41 0.02 -16.16
N GLU A 37 6.50 -0.75 -16.15
CA GLU A 37 7.84 -0.28 -15.84
C GLU A 37 8.81 -0.81 -16.91
N GLU A 38 9.43 0.09 -17.66
CA GLU A 38 10.44 -0.26 -18.68
C GLU A 38 9.94 -1.31 -19.71
N GLY A 39 8.67 -1.21 -20.13
CA GLY A 39 8.04 -2.15 -21.05
C GLY A 39 7.69 -3.51 -20.42
N ARG A 40 7.75 -3.62 -19.09
CA ARG A 40 7.36 -4.81 -18.32
C ARG A 40 6.09 -4.53 -17.55
N LEU A 41 5.18 -5.50 -17.55
CA LEU A 41 4.02 -5.49 -16.66
C LEU A 41 4.44 -5.98 -15.28
N VAL A 42 4.31 -5.12 -14.28
CA VAL A 42 4.64 -5.40 -12.88
C VAL A 42 3.34 -5.54 -12.10
N LEU A 43 3.16 -6.68 -11.42
CA LEU A 43 2.04 -6.91 -10.53
C LEU A 43 2.46 -6.63 -9.09
N THR A 44 1.86 -5.62 -8.48
CA THR A 44 2.12 -5.26 -7.09
C THR A 44 0.93 -5.66 -6.20
N PRO A 45 1.05 -6.70 -5.37
CA PRO A 45 -0.01 -7.11 -4.46
C PRO A 45 -0.06 -6.25 -3.20
N MET A 46 -1.27 -5.95 -2.73
CA MET A 46 -1.54 -5.29 -1.45
C MET A 46 -1.94 -6.33 -0.41
N THR A 47 -0.96 -7.03 0.14
CA THR A 47 -1.19 -8.06 1.17
C THR A 47 -1.41 -7.44 2.55
N GLU A 48 -2.05 -8.16 3.47
CA GLU A 48 -2.18 -7.69 4.85
C GLU A 48 -0.83 -7.44 5.52
N ARG A 49 0.18 -8.27 5.19
CA ARG A 49 1.56 -8.07 5.68
C ARG A 49 2.09 -6.72 5.21
N ARG A 50 1.94 -6.40 3.92
CA ARG A 50 2.33 -5.10 3.35
C ARG A 50 1.66 -3.95 4.09
N ILE A 51 0.35 -4.06 4.34
CA ILE A 51 -0.43 -3.05 5.07
C ILE A 51 0.08 -2.89 6.50
N ARG A 52 0.40 -3.99 7.20
CA ARG A 52 0.97 -3.96 8.55
C ARG A 52 2.35 -3.30 8.59
N GLU A 53 3.18 -3.53 7.58
CA GLU A 53 4.52 -2.92 7.48
C GLU A 53 4.48 -1.41 7.27
N ILE A 54 3.56 -0.92 6.44
CA ILE A 54 3.43 0.53 6.18
C ILE A 54 2.63 1.26 7.27
N ARG A 55 1.88 0.51 8.10
CA ARG A 55 1.06 1.09 9.15
C ARG A 55 1.96 1.81 10.17
N GLY A 56 1.65 3.07 10.42
CA GLY A 56 2.39 3.87 11.40
C GLY A 56 3.70 4.46 10.87
N PHE A 57 3.97 4.40 9.57
CA PHE A 57 5.14 5.03 8.97
C PHE A 57 5.22 6.55 9.22
N LEU A 58 4.08 7.20 9.44
CA LEU A 58 3.99 8.63 9.80
C LEU A 58 3.75 8.86 11.30
N LYS A 59 3.91 7.83 12.15
CA LYS A 59 3.72 7.98 13.58
C LYS A 59 4.87 8.84 14.14
N PRO A 60 4.58 9.90 14.91
CA PRO A 60 5.61 10.73 15.53
C PRO A 60 6.43 9.93 16.54
N ALA A 61 7.64 10.40 16.86
CA ALA A 61 8.43 9.78 17.90
C ALA A 61 7.71 9.89 19.26
N PRO A 62 8.00 9.00 20.23
CA PRO A 62 7.42 9.12 21.57
C PRO A 62 7.68 10.50 22.17
N GLY A 63 6.61 11.25 22.48
CA GLY A 63 6.68 12.60 23.04
C GLY A 63 6.62 13.73 22.02
N GLU A 64 6.63 13.45 20.72
CA GLU A 64 6.41 14.45 19.67
C GLU A 64 4.92 14.59 19.33
N PRO A 65 4.44 15.82 19.08
CA PRO A 65 3.07 16.03 18.65
C PRO A 65 2.86 15.47 17.24
N SER A 66 1.72 14.83 17.03
CA SER A 66 1.26 14.44 15.71
C SER A 66 0.91 15.66 14.86
N ALA A 67 0.93 15.48 13.54
CA ALA A 67 0.49 16.52 12.60
C ALA A 67 -0.95 16.99 12.88
N PHE A 68 -1.81 16.11 13.37
CA PHE A 68 -3.17 16.45 13.77
C PHE A 68 -3.20 17.35 15.02
N GLU A 69 -2.43 17.02 16.06
CA GLU A 69 -2.36 17.84 17.28
C GLU A 69 -1.83 19.24 16.97
N ALA A 70 -0.77 19.35 16.17
CA ALA A 70 -0.24 20.63 15.73
C ALA A 70 -1.29 21.46 14.97
N LEU A 71 -2.04 20.83 14.06
CA LEU A 71 -3.12 21.47 13.31
C LEU A 71 -4.28 21.94 14.21
N PHE A 72 -4.66 21.13 15.21
CA PHE A 72 -5.70 21.51 16.18
C PHE A 72 -5.26 22.70 17.04
N GLU A 73 -4.01 22.71 17.51
CA GLU A 73 -3.48 23.85 18.27
C GLU A 73 -3.47 25.14 17.45
N GLU A 74 -3.07 25.06 16.17
CA GLU A 74 -3.07 26.20 15.27
C GLU A 74 -4.49 26.77 15.09
N ARG A 75 -5.47 25.90 14.83
CA ARG A 75 -6.90 26.25 14.75
C ARG A 75 -7.42 26.96 16.00
N GLU A 76 -7.01 26.51 17.18
CA GLU A 76 -7.42 27.15 18.45
C GLU A 76 -6.75 28.52 18.63
N ARG A 77 -5.52 28.72 18.16
CA ARG A 77 -4.87 30.05 18.15
C ARG A 77 -5.57 31.00 17.20
N GLU A 78 -6.00 30.53 16.02
CA GLU A 78 -6.78 31.33 15.06
C GLU A 78 -8.10 31.80 15.66
N ARG A 79 -8.89 30.88 16.24
CA ARG A 79 -10.17 31.22 16.89
C ARG A 79 -10.03 32.27 17.99
N LYS A 80 -8.95 32.20 18.77
CA LYS A 80 -8.67 33.19 19.83
C LYS A 80 -8.36 34.57 19.26
N ARG A 81 -7.75 34.65 18.07
CA ARG A 81 -7.49 35.92 17.38
C ARG A 81 -8.76 36.50 16.75
N GLU A 82 -9.66 35.65 16.26
CA GLU A 82 -10.93 36.09 15.65
C GLU A 82 -11.95 36.59 16.68
N ASN A 83 -11.94 36.03 17.89
CA ASN A 83 -12.85 36.41 18.98
C ASN A 83 -12.31 37.57 19.87
N GLN A 84 -11.18 38.18 19.50
CA GLN A 84 -10.55 39.29 20.22
C GLN A 84 -10.70 40.60 19.44
#